data_AF-A0A5J4P4C4-F1
#
_entry.id   AF-A0A5J4P4C4-F1
#
_cell.length_a   1.000
_cell.length_b   1.000
_cell.length_c   1.000
_cell.angle_alpha   90.00
_cell.angle_beta   90.00
_cell.angle_gamma   90.00
#
_symmetry.space_group_name_H-M   'P 1'
#
loop_
_entity.id
_entity.type
_entity.pdbx_description
1 polymer ?
#
loop_
_entity_poly.entity_id
_entity_poly.type
_entity_poly.pdbx_seq_one_letter_code
_entity_poly.pdbx_strand_id
1 'polypeptide(L)'
;VNPPYNNWLLFSAMIETFLLSIDEECDMYRIHSAIRKIEEWYVGDGWYSDGTHFAFDYYNSYVVQPMYVEVLEVLVTKKVRLANKNHGNMESNLKTAVKRMQRFGVILERFISPEASFPAFGRSITYRMGAFQPLALLALKGELPESLREGQVRNALTSVMKRMFSAGEI
;
A
#
# COMPACT_ATOMS: atom_id res chain seq x y z
N VAL A 1 -1.05 23.27 -5.15
CA VAL A 1 0.11 23.10 -4.26
C VAL A 1 0.89 21.89 -4.75
N ASN A 2 2.20 22.00 -4.94
CA ASN A 2 3.02 20.87 -5.36
C ASN A 2 3.36 20.01 -4.14
N PRO A 3 3.08 18.70 -4.15
CA PRO A 3 3.44 17.82 -3.04
C PRO A 3 4.97 17.72 -2.90
N PRO A 4 5.49 17.47 -1.69
CA PRO A 4 6.90 17.13 -1.52
C PRO A 4 7.25 15.85 -2.29
N TYR A 5 8.53 15.71 -2.62
CA TYR A 5 9.04 14.64 -3.48
C TYR A 5 9.27 13.33 -2.71
N ASN A 6 8.16 12.71 -2.28
CA ASN A 6 8.09 11.48 -1.49
C ASN A 6 6.70 10.84 -1.69
N ASN A 7 6.24 9.99 -0.75
CA ASN A 7 4.92 9.36 -0.80
C ASN A 7 3.73 10.33 -0.98
N TRP A 8 3.91 11.62 -0.70
CA TRP A 8 2.87 12.64 -0.92
C TRP A 8 2.41 12.75 -2.38
N LEU A 9 3.23 12.31 -3.34
CA LEU A 9 2.82 12.17 -4.73
C LEU A 9 1.59 11.23 -4.88
N LEU A 10 1.50 10.18 -4.08
CA LEU A 10 0.37 9.25 -4.13
C LEU A 10 -0.92 9.86 -3.61
N PHE A 11 -0.88 10.76 -2.62
CA PHE A 11 -2.11 11.46 -2.19
C PHE A 11 -2.69 12.29 -3.32
N SER A 12 -1.83 13.00 -4.05
CA SER A 12 -2.26 13.75 -5.23
C SER A 12 -2.82 12.80 -6.30
N ALA A 13 -2.12 11.71 -6.59
CA ALA A 13 -2.59 10.73 -7.58
C ALA A 13 -3.92 10.08 -7.17
N MET A 14 -4.13 9.78 -5.89
CA MET A 14 -5.38 9.20 -5.38
C MET A 14 -6.57 10.13 -5.62
N ILE A 15 -6.42 11.43 -5.34
CA ILE A 15 -7.49 12.41 -5.55
C ILE A 15 -7.85 12.51 -7.03
N GLU A 16 -6.84 12.69 -7.89
CA GLU A 16 -7.08 12.79 -9.35
C GLU A 16 -7.63 11.47 -9.92
N THR A 17 -7.20 10.34 -9.38
CA THR A 17 -7.69 9.01 -9.79
C THR A 17 -9.12 8.78 -9.31
N PHE A 18 -9.52 9.31 -8.16
CA PHE A 18 -10.91 9.32 -7.74
C PHE A 18 -11.78 10.12 -8.72
N LEU A 19 -11.35 11.33 -9.11
CA LEU A 19 -12.06 12.14 -10.11
C LEU A 19 -12.20 11.39 -11.44
N LEU A 20 -11.10 10.79 -11.91
CA LEU A 20 -11.12 9.91 -13.08
C LEU A 20 -12.13 8.75 -12.93
N SER A 21 -12.20 8.14 -11.74
CA SER A 21 -13.08 6.99 -11.48
C SER A 21 -14.57 7.32 -11.67
N ILE A 22 -14.94 8.57 -11.43
CA ILE A 22 -16.31 9.09 -11.57
C ILE A 22 -16.51 9.90 -12.86
N ASP A 23 -15.57 9.81 -13.82
CA ASP A 23 -15.61 10.48 -15.12
C ASP A 23 -15.60 12.02 -15.04
N GLU A 24 -15.05 12.57 -13.95
CA GLU A 24 -14.80 14.01 -13.79
C GLU A 24 -13.43 14.41 -14.36
N GLU A 25 -13.24 15.72 -14.56
CA GLU A 25 -11.95 16.27 -15.00
C GLU A 25 -10.87 15.96 -13.98
N CYS A 26 -9.74 15.42 -14.45
CA CYS A 26 -8.61 15.04 -13.61
C CYS A 26 -7.27 15.45 -14.26
N ASP A 27 -6.30 15.75 -13.41
CA ASP A 27 -4.93 16.01 -13.84
C ASP A 27 -4.17 14.69 -14.02
N MET A 28 -4.23 14.16 -15.24
CA MET A 28 -3.51 12.93 -15.62
C MET A 28 -2.00 13.04 -15.35
N TYR A 29 -1.39 14.22 -15.45
CA TYR A 29 0.04 14.38 -15.23
C TYR A 29 0.44 14.02 -13.79
N ARG A 30 -0.39 14.37 -12.80
CA ARG A 30 -0.17 13.99 -11.40
C ARG A 30 -0.22 12.49 -11.18
N ILE A 31 -1.18 11.81 -11.82
CA ILE A 31 -1.30 10.35 -11.77
C ILE A 31 -0.05 9.70 -12.39
N HIS A 32 0.30 10.10 -13.61
CA HIS A 32 1.45 9.53 -14.34
C HIS A 32 2.78 9.74 -13.60
N SER A 33 3.02 10.96 -13.13
CA SER A 33 4.28 11.32 -12.47
C SER A 33 4.44 10.57 -11.15
N ALA A 34 3.37 10.44 -10.36
CA ALA A 34 3.38 9.67 -9.12
C ALA A 34 3.71 8.19 -9.38
N ILE A 35 2.98 7.51 -10.27
CA ILE A 35 3.20 6.09 -10.60
C ILE A 35 4.65 5.83 -11.02
N ARG A 36 5.18 6.68 -11.91
CA ARG A 36 6.56 6.54 -12.38
C ARG A 36 7.55 6.65 -11.22
N LYS A 37 7.33 7.60 -10.29
CA LYS A 37 8.21 7.78 -9.13
C LYS A 37 8.10 6.66 -8.11
N ILE A 38 6.90 6.15 -7.85
CA ILE A 38 6.74 5.00 -6.97
C ILE A 38 7.47 3.77 -7.54
N GLU A 39 7.40 3.53 -8.85
CA GLU A 39 8.17 2.44 -9.47
C GLU A 39 9.69 2.64 -9.34
N GLU A 40 10.21 3.86 -9.53
CA GLU A 40 11.63 4.18 -9.32
C GLU A 40 12.07 3.96 -7.86
N TRP A 41 11.15 4.05 -6.90
CA TRP A 41 11.41 3.91 -5.47
C TRP A 41 11.21 2.49 -4.94
N TYR A 42 10.93 1.50 -5.80
CA TYR A 42 10.89 0.12 -5.36
C TYR A 42 12.30 -0.37 -5.00
N VAL A 43 12.52 -0.70 -3.73
CA VAL A 43 13.85 -1.11 -3.23
C VAL A 43 14.01 -2.64 -3.11
N GLY A 44 12.93 -3.40 -3.32
CA GLY A 44 12.93 -4.86 -3.26
C GLY A 44 12.12 -5.41 -2.10
N ASP A 45 11.84 -6.72 -2.17
CA ASP A 45 11.12 -7.50 -1.17
C ASP A 45 9.77 -6.92 -0.68
N GLY A 46 9.06 -6.19 -1.56
CA GLY A 46 7.81 -5.53 -1.20
C GLY A 46 7.97 -4.17 -0.50
N TRP A 47 9.17 -3.59 -0.48
CA TRP A 47 9.42 -2.28 0.13
C TRP A 47 9.67 -1.19 -0.92
N TYR A 48 9.26 0.02 -0.56
CA TYR A 48 9.50 1.26 -1.29
C TYR A 48 10.20 2.30 -0.42
N SER A 49 11.06 3.14 -1.01
CA SER A 49 11.93 4.08 -0.29
C SER A 49 11.27 5.35 0.22
N ASP A 50 9.99 5.63 -0.06
CA ASP A 50 9.36 6.90 0.35
C ASP A 50 10.18 8.16 -0.05
N GLY A 51 10.55 8.22 -1.33
CA GLY A 51 11.42 9.27 -1.85
C GLY A 51 12.83 8.78 -2.16
N THR A 52 13.79 9.69 -2.16
CA THR A 52 15.17 9.43 -2.58
C THR A 52 15.99 8.59 -1.61
N HIS A 53 15.56 8.47 -0.35
CA HIS A 53 16.26 7.72 0.68
C HIS A 53 15.30 6.76 1.35
N PHE A 54 15.70 5.50 1.49
CA PHE A 54 14.89 4.49 2.17
C PHE A 54 14.64 4.84 3.63
N ALA A 55 13.38 5.02 3.98
CA ALA A 55 12.91 5.11 5.36
C ALA A 55 12.28 3.78 5.79
N PHE A 56 12.87 3.13 6.80
CA PHE A 56 12.27 1.94 7.40
C PHE A 56 11.19 2.35 8.41
N ASP A 57 9.94 2.41 7.93
CA ASP A 57 8.75 2.73 8.71
C ASP A 57 7.47 2.17 8.07
N TYR A 58 6.32 2.45 8.66
CA TYR A 58 5.03 1.95 8.23
C TYR A 58 4.34 2.78 7.12
N TYR A 59 4.99 3.77 6.48
CA TYR A 59 4.36 4.47 5.34
C TYR A 59 4.12 3.57 4.14
N ASN A 60 4.87 2.48 4.02
CA ASN A 60 4.54 1.42 3.05
C ASN A 60 3.17 0.78 3.34
N SER A 61 2.78 0.67 4.62
CA SER A 61 1.46 0.18 5.04
C SER A 61 0.36 1.22 4.85
N TYR A 62 0.61 2.46 5.26
CA TYR A 62 -0.41 3.52 5.31
C TYR A 62 -0.72 4.13 3.94
N VAL A 63 0.30 4.25 3.09
CA VAL A 63 0.26 5.07 1.87
C VAL A 63 0.72 4.25 0.68
N VAL A 64 1.98 3.82 0.66
CA VAL A 64 2.61 3.42 -0.60
C VAL A 64 1.94 2.20 -1.22
N GLN A 65 1.86 1.07 -0.50
CA GLN A 65 1.25 -0.15 -1.02
C GLN A 65 -0.24 0.03 -1.38
N PRO A 66 -1.13 0.44 -0.45
CA PRO A 66 -2.56 0.49 -0.74
C PRO A 66 -2.88 1.51 -1.85
N MET A 67 -2.40 2.75 -1.74
CA MET A 67 -2.72 3.79 -2.72
C MET A 67 -2.16 3.46 -4.09
N TYR A 68 -0.95 2.88 -4.15
CA TYR A 68 -0.37 2.54 -5.44
C TYR A 68 -1.19 1.46 -6.17
N VAL A 69 -1.59 0.41 -5.46
CA VAL A 69 -2.44 -0.66 -6.02
C VAL A 69 -3.78 -0.08 -6.46
N GLU A 70 -4.48 0.66 -5.60
CA GLU A 70 -5.80 1.23 -5.91
C GLU A 70 -5.78 2.21 -7.09
N VAL A 71 -4.71 3.02 -7.22
CA VAL A 71 -4.52 3.88 -8.41
C VAL A 71 -4.44 3.02 -9.67
N LEU A 72 -3.59 1.98 -9.66
CA LEU A 72 -3.42 1.13 -10.84
C LEU A 72 -4.70 0.40 -11.22
N GLU A 73 -5.50 -0.05 -10.25
CA GLU A 73 -6.78 -0.69 -10.50
C GLU A 73 -7.72 0.20 -11.29
N VAL A 74 -7.92 1.45 -10.84
CA VAL A 74 -8.78 2.40 -11.55
C VAL A 74 -8.27 2.65 -12.96
N LEU A 75 -6.96 2.77 -13.15
CA LEU A 75 -6.39 2.96 -14.48
C LEU A 75 -6.60 1.76 -15.41
N VAL A 76 -6.52 0.53 -14.89
CA VAL A 76 -6.89 -0.68 -15.65
C VAL A 76 -8.37 -0.64 -16.00
N THR A 77 -9.25 -0.39 -15.03
CA THR A 77 -10.71 -0.37 -15.22
C THR A 77 -11.15 0.69 -16.23
N LYS A 78 -10.58 1.89 -16.16
CA LYS A 78 -10.84 3.00 -17.10
C LYS A 78 -10.06 2.87 -18.41
N LYS A 79 -9.27 1.81 -18.58
CA LYS A 79 -8.46 1.50 -19.78
C LYS A 79 -7.53 2.65 -20.18
N VAL A 80 -6.99 3.36 -19.18
CA VAL A 80 -6.08 4.47 -19.42
C VAL A 80 -4.78 3.96 -20.04
N ARG A 81 -4.36 4.59 -21.14
CA ARG A 81 -3.07 4.32 -21.77
C ARG A 81 -2.04 5.32 -21.28
N LEU A 82 -1.00 4.85 -20.60
CA LEU A 82 0.17 5.70 -20.35
C LEU A 82 1.10 5.63 -21.56
N ALA A 83 1.61 6.77 -21.99
CA ALA A 83 2.40 6.92 -23.21
C ALA A 83 3.82 6.31 -23.15
N ASN A 84 4.16 5.54 -22.12
CA ASN A 84 5.53 5.14 -21.85
C ASN A 84 5.83 3.71 -22.33
N LYS A 85 6.65 3.58 -23.38
CA LYS A 85 7.04 2.30 -24.00
C LYS A 85 7.86 1.38 -23.08
N ASN A 86 8.47 1.93 -22.03
CA ASN A 86 9.37 1.20 -21.13
C ASN A 86 8.68 0.57 -19.92
N HIS A 87 7.40 0.87 -19.68
CA HIS A 87 6.61 0.22 -18.65
C HIS A 87 5.72 -0.83 -19.33
N GLY A 88 5.55 -1.99 -18.68
CA GLY A 88 4.56 -2.97 -19.13
C GLY A 88 3.17 -2.34 -19.27
N ASN A 89 2.24 -3.05 -19.92
CA ASN A 89 0.85 -2.60 -19.92
C ASN A 89 0.33 -2.47 -18.47
N MET A 90 -0.71 -1.66 -18.28
CA MET A 90 -1.21 -1.33 -16.94
C MET A 90 -1.57 -2.57 -16.11
N GLU A 91 -2.15 -3.58 -16.76
CA GLU A 91 -2.51 -4.86 -16.14
C GLU A 91 -1.29 -5.59 -15.57
N SER A 92 -0.16 -5.61 -16.30
CA SER A 92 1.09 -6.19 -15.83
C SER A 92 1.68 -5.41 -14.65
N ASN A 93 1.58 -4.08 -14.67
CA ASN A 93 2.02 -3.23 -13.57
C ASN A 93 1.17 -3.48 -12.32
N LEU A 94 -0.16 -3.55 -12.47
CA LEU A 94 -1.09 -3.90 -11.39
C LEU A 94 -0.76 -5.28 -10.81
N LYS A 95 -0.59 -6.30 -11.65
CA LYS A 95 -0.23 -7.65 -11.20
C LYS A 95 1.10 -7.66 -10.44
N THR A 96 2.06 -6.84 -10.85
CA THR A 96 3.35 -6.69 -10.18
C THR A 96 3.19 -5.96 -8.84
N ALA A 97 2.42 -4.89 -8.79
CA ALA A 97 2.12 -4.14 -7.57
C ALA A 97 1.41 -5.00 -6.53
N VAL A 98 0.38 -5.76 -6.94
CA VAL A 98 -0.32 -6.73 -6.08
C VAL A 98 0.65 -7.76 -5.52
N LYS A 99 1.54 -8.34 -6.34
CA LYS A 99 2.58 -9.28 -5.85
C LYS A 99 3.52 -8.65 -4.83
N ARG A 100 3.91 -7.39 -5.04
CA ARG A 100 4.76 -6.65 -4.07
C ARG A 100 4.00 -6.39 -2.77
N MET A 101 2.72 -6.03 -2.84
CA MET A 101 1.85 -5.86 -1.67
C MET A 101 1.64 -7.18 -0.93
N GLN A 102 1.43 -8.29 -1.64
CA GLN A 102 1.37 -9.64 -1.07
C GLN A 102 2.65 -9.99 -0.31
N ARG A 103 3.82 -9.74 -0.91
CA ARG A 103 5.11 -9.98 -0.24
C ARG A 103 5.26 -9.13 1.02
N PHE A 104 4.90 -7.86 0.95
CA PHE A 104 4.89 -6.97 2.10
C PHE A 104 3.91 -7.45 3.19
N GLY A 105 2.72 -7.93 2.80
CA GLY A 105 1.76 -8.55 3.70
C GLY A 105 2.33 -9.74 4.47
N VAL A 106 3.11 -10.61 3.82
CA VAL A 106 3.81 -11.71 4.50
C VAL A 106 4.81 -11.19 5.55
N ILE A 107 5.49 -10.08 5.27
CA ILE A 107 6.41 -9.46 6.23
C ILE A 107 5.63 -8.87 7.41
N LEU A 108 4.53 -8.16 7.15
CA LEU A 108 3.66 -7.59 8.18
C LEU A 108 3.07 -8.67 9.10
N GLU A 109 2.64 -9.80 8.54
CA GLU A 109 2.14 -10.90 9.36
C GLU A 109 3.22 -11.46 10.27
N ARG A 110 4.47 -11.59 9.78
CA ARG A 110 5.62 -12.02 10.58
C ARG A 110 6.09 -11.01 11.61
N PHE A 111 5.66 -9.75 11.49
CA PHE A 111 5.87 -8.74 12.54
C PHE A 111 4.89 -8.91 13.70
N ILE A 112 3.80 -9.66 13.53
CA ILE A 112 2.87 -9.94 14.61
C ILE A 112 3.46 -11.05 15.47
N SER A 113 3.76 -10.72 16.73
CA SER A 113 4.27 -11.70 17.69
C SER A 113 3.14 -12.63 18.18
N PRO A 114 3.47 -13.82 18.70
CA PRO A 114 2.51 -14.71 19.34
C PRO A 114 1.73 -14.05 20.49
N GLU A 115 2.30 -13.02 21.12
CA GLU A 115 1.65 -12.22 22.17
C GLU A 115 0.67 -11.17 21.62
N ALA A 116 0.40 -11.19 20.31
CA ALA A 116 -0.43 -10.22 19.59
C ALA A 116 0.09 -8.77 19.66
N SER A 117 1.41 -8.61 19.83
CA SER A 117 2.09 -7.32 19.72
C SER A 117 2.82 -7.22 18.39
N PHE A 118 3.39 -6.06 18.07
CA PHE A 118 4.19 -5.85 16.87
C PHE A 118 5.25 -4.76 17.10
N PRO A 119 6.38 -4.79 16.36
CA PRO A 119 7.45 -3.82 16.50
C PRO A 119 7.01 -2.37 16.32
N ALA A 120 7.33 -1.57 17.32
CA ALA A 120 7.21 -0.13 17.28
C ALA A 120 8.47 0.46 16.63
N PHE A 121 8.42 0.82 15.34
CA PHE A 121 9.52 1.49 14.65
C PHE A 121 9.03 2.58 13.68
N GLY A 122 9.96 3.46 13.31
CA GLY A 122 9.76 4.44 12.26
C GLY A 122 8.97 5.68 12.68
N ARG A 123 8.66 6.52 11.68
CA ARG A 123 7.87 7.73 11.84
C ARG A 123 6.39 7.38 11.97
N SER A 124 5.60 8.26 12.60
CA SER A 124 4.14 8.13 12.69
C SER A 124 3.64 6.82 13.35
N ILE A 125 4.45 6.26 14.26
CA ILE A 125 4.18 5.05 15.05
C ILE A 125 2.85 5.06 15.80
N THR A 126 2.27 6.23 16.04
CA THR A 126 0.99 6.42 16.71
C THR A 126 -0.18 5.91 15.86
N TYR A 127 -0.01 5.72 14.55
CA TYR A 127 -1.05 5.22 13.63
C TYR A 127 -1.16 3.69 13.68
N ARG A 128 -1.30 3.13 14.89
CA ARG A 128 -1.21 1.69 15.16
C ARG A 128 -2.20 0.85 14.34
N MET A 129 -3.41 1.34 14.14
CA MET A 129 -4.45 0.65 13.36
C MET A 129 -4.15 0.58 11.87
N GLY A 130 -3.40 1.54 11.33
CA GLY A 130 -3.05 1.56 9.91
C GLY A 130 -1.89 0.61 9.56
N ALA A 131 -1.14 0.09 10.54
CA ALA A 131 0.13 -0.59 10.29
C ALA A 131 -0.06 -1.87 9.47
N PHE A 132 -1.26 -2.45 9.54
CA PHE A 132 -1.64 -3.67 8.86
C PHE A 132 -2.66 -3.47 7.72
N GLN A 133 -2.83 -2.23 7.23
CA GLN A 133 -3.75 -1.93 6.14
C GLN A 133 -3.55 -2.84 4.91
N PRO A 134 -2.33 -3.20 4.47
CA PRO A 134 -2.16 -4.11 3.33
C PRO A 134 -2.71 -5.51 3.57
N LEU A 135 -2.61 -6.05 4.79
CA LEU A 135 -3.22 -7.35 5.13
C LEU A 135 -4.74 -7.28 5.04
N ALA A 136 -5.35 -6.20 5.55
CA ALA A 136 -6.79 -6.00 5.47
C ALA A 136 -7.26 -5.79 4.01
N LEU A 137 -6.51 -5.02 3.23
CA LEU A 137 -6.84 -4.74 1.83
C LEU A 137 -6.72 -5.98 0.95
N LEU A 138 -5.64 -6.76 1.09
CA LEU A 138 -5.49 -8.03 0.39
C LEU A 138 -6.61 -9.02 0.73
N ALA A 139 -6.99 -9.10 2.01
CA ALA A 139 -8.10 -9.94 2.45
C ALA A 139 -9.44 -9.48 1.85
N LEU A 140 -9.71 -8.17 1.88
CA LEU A 140 -10.91 -7.57 1.30
C LEU A 140 -11.06 -7.87 -0.20
N LYS A 141 -9.94 -7.87 -0.92
CA LYS A 141 -9.89 -8.12 -2.37
C LYS A 141 -9.83 -9.60 -2.75
N GLY A 142 -9.69 -10.52 -1.79
CA GLY A 142 -9.45 -11.94 -2.06
C GLY A 142 -8.08 -12.21 -2.71
N GLU A 143 -7.11 -11.33 -2.45
CA GLU A 143 -5.77 -11.33 -3.07
C GLU A 143 -4.66 -11.75 -2.10
N LEU A 144 -5.00 -12.37 -0.96
CA LEU A 144 -3.98 -12.90 -0.07
C LEU A 144 -3.09 -13.93 -0.77
N PRO A 145 -1.76 -13.95 -0.52
CA PRO A 145 -0.89 -14.97 -1.06
C PRO A 145 -1.20 -16.34 -0.43
N GLU A 146 -0.83 -17.42 -1.11
CA GLU A 146 -1.09 -18.80 -0.65
C GLU A 146 -0.56 -19.09 0.78
N SER A 147 0.52 -18.44 1.18
CA SER A 147 1.10 -18.56 2.52
C SER A 147 0.27 -17.88 3.63
N LEU A 148 -0.72 -17.05 3.29
CA LEU A 148 -1.57 -16.32 4.24
C LEU A 148 -3.04 -16.64 3.99
N ARG A 149 -3.60 -17.56 4.79
CA ARG A 149 -5.04 -17.86 4.71
C ARG A 149 -5.86 -16.77 5.37
N GLU A 150 -7.08 -16.52 4.88
CA GLU A 150 -7.99 -15.52 5.44
C GLU A 150 -8.22 -15.68 6.96
N GLY A 151 -8.41 -16.92 7.42
CA GLY A 151 -8.59 -17.21 8.85
C GLY A 151 -7.38 -16.83 9.71
N GLN A 152 -6.16 -17.00 9.18
CA GLN A 152 -4.91 -16.61 9.85
C GLN A 152 -4.81 -15.10 9.96
N VAL A 153 -5.03 -14.38 8.85
CA VAL A 153 -5.01 -12.91 8.83
C VAL A 153 -6.08 -12.34 9.76
N ARG A 154 -7.31 -12.86 9.70
CA ARG A 154 -8.40 -12.45 10.59
C ARG A 154 -8.03 -12.64 12.06
N ASN A 155 -7.49 -13.80 12.42
CA ASN A 155 -7.09 -14.07 13.80
C ASN A 155 -5.97 -13.15 14.28
N ALA A 156 -4.94 -12.94 13.45
CA ALA A 156 -3.81 -12.09 13.75
C ALA A 156 -4.25 -10.64 13.99
N LEU A 157 -5.00 -10.05 13.04
CA LEU A 157 -5.49 -8.68 13.16
C LEU A 157 -6.46 -8.51 14.34
N THR A 158 -7.36 -9.48 14.56
CA THR A 158 -8.30 -9.45 15.70
C THR A 158 -7.55 -9.48 17.03
N SER A 159 -6.57 -10.36 17.17
CA SER A 159 -5.79 -10.49 18.41
C SER A 159 -5.00 -9.22 18.70
N VAL A 160 -4.36 -8.67 17.67
CA VAL A 160 -3.62 -7.40 17.76
C VAL A 160 -4.56 -6.27 18.19
N MET A 161 -5.72 -6.11 17.54
CA MET A 161 -6.71 -5.10 17.92
C MET A 161 -7.20 -5.29 19.36
N LYS A 162 -7.53 -6.52 19.76
CA LYS A 162 -7.95 -6.81 21.14
C LYS A 162 -6.88 -6.41 22.16
N ARG A 163 -5.61 -6.74 21.91
CA ARG A 163 -4.50 -6.33 22.77
C ARG A 163 -4.30 -4.82 22.79
N MET A 164 -4.41 -4.15 21.65
CA MET A 164 -4.27 -2.69 21.60
C MET A 164 -5.32 -1.97 22.45
N PHE A 165 -6.54 -2.51 22.52
CA PHE A 165 -7.68 -1.89 23.20
C PHE A 165 -8.04 -2.54 24.55
N SER A 166 -7.37 -3.62 24.96
CA SER A 166 -7.54 -4.17 26.30
C SER A 166 -7.06 -3.13 27.31
N ALA A 167 -7.99 -2.58 28.07
CA ALA A 167 -7.72 -1.57 29.08
C ALA A 167 -6.95 -2.20 30.25
N GLY A 168 -5.63 -2.30 30.16
CA GLY A 168 -4.73 -2.52 31.29
C GLY A 168 -4.83 -3.83 32.08
N GLU A 169 -5.75 -4.74 31.76
CA GLU A 169 -5.75 -6.09 32.34
C GLU A 169 -4.68 -6.94 31.65
N ILE A 170 -3.45 -6.81 32.14
CA ILE A 170 -2.32 -7.72 31.89
C ILE A 170 -2.16 -8.61 33.13
#